data_AF-A0A8K1GUN8-F1
#
_entry.id   AF-A0A8K1GUN8-F1
#
_cell.length_a   1.000
_cell.length_b   1.000
_cell.length_c   1.000
_cell.angle_alpha   90.00
_cell.angle_beta   90.00
_cell.angle_gamma   90.00
#
_symmetry.space_group_name_H-M   'P 1'
#
loop_
_entity.id
_entity.type
_entity.pdbx_description
1 polymer ?
#
loop_
_entity_poly.entity_id
_entity_poly.type
_entity_poly.pdbx_seq_one_letter_code
_entity_poly.pdbx_strand_id
1 'polypeptide(L)'
;MRRRVITQAKVCGITNESETVKRLRLAIANKDFTFKAGQWVDFFIPGVSVVGGFSICSSPGLLEREGILELAVKHTVHPPAHWIHTECTLDSEVALRVGGDFFFDPQPGDSPVNLVLIAGGVGINPLFSILLHIADLHGYQEGKGNRHKLGTAKLYYSAKNTSELLFKKNILGLMKAFPGKITCCFHVTQQRSQICKELQPHITGKVLIRVSCYIQHHRHFPEDEGFGKDHLLKPKAHLH
;
A
#
# COMPACT_ATOMS: atom_id res chain seq x y z
N MET A 1 4.17 4.60 -13.11
CA MET A 1 5.30 5.50 -13.49
C MET A 1 6.41 5.47 -12.41
N ARG A 2 7.70 5.62 -12.77
CA ARG A 2 8.84 5.73 -11.80
C ARG A 2 9.37 7.16 -11.79
N ARG A 3 9.70 7.70 -10.60
CA ARG A 3 10.36 9.02 -10.50
C ARG A 3 11.84 8.90 -10.85
N ARG A 4 12.46 10.00 -11.31
CA ARG A 4 13.89 10.02 -11.66
C ARG A 4 14.81 10.11 -10.44
N VAL A 5 14.34 10.69 -9.35
CA VAL A 5 15.14 10.96 -8.15
C VAL A 5 15.32 9.68 -7.33
N ILE A 6 16.58 9.34 -7.05
CA ILE A 6 16.98 8.35 -6.06
C ILE A 6 17.46 9.11 -4.81
N THR A 7 17.00 8.73 -3.63
CA THR A 7 17.44 9.32 -2.36
C THR A 7 18.08 8.28 -1.46
N GLN A 8 19.07 8.69 -0.68
CA GLN A 8 19.57 7.87 0.44
C GLN A 8 18.56 7.90 1.59
N ALA A 9 18.51 6.80 2.33
CA ALA A 9 17.72 6.63 3.54
C ALA A 9 18.46 5.75 4.54
N LYS A 10 18.19 5.95 5.83
CA LYS A 10 18.82 5.20 6.93
C LYS A 10 17.78 4.47 7.75
N VAL A 11 18.00 3.20 8.07
CA VAL A 11 17.10 2.43 8.94
C VAL A 11 17.20 2.97 10.37
N CYS A 12 16.16 3.62 10.85
CA CYS A 12 16.11 4.21 12.21
C CYS A 12 15.17 3.46 13.16
N GLY A 13 14.47 2.43 12.67
CA GLY A 13 13.62 1.58 13.51
C GLY A 13 13.30 0.26 12.84
N ILE A 14 13.26 -0.80 13.63
CA ILE A 14 12.91 -2.16 13.20
C ILE A 14 11.97 -2.77 14.23
N THR A 15 10.82 -3.26 13.80
CA THR A 15 9.88 -3.99 14.67
C THR A 15 9.25 -5.16 13.92
N ASN A 16 8.94 -6.24 14.63
CA ASN A 16 8.14 -7.32 14.04
C ASN A 16 6.64 -6.93 14.10
N GLU A 17 6.02 -6.73 12.93
CA GLU A 17 4.59 -6.42 12.82
C GLU A 17 3.74 -7.71 12.91
N SER A 18 4.30 -8.83 12.45
CA SER A 18 3.86 -10.20 12.74
C SER A 18 5.07 -11.14 12.83
N GLU A 19 4.83 -12.44 13.06
CA GLU A 19 5.88 -13.47 12.99
C GLU A 19 6.55 -13.52 11.61
N THR A 20 5.82 -13.16 10.54
CA THR A 20 6.32 -13.24 9.16
C THR A 20 6.59 -11.88 8.52
N VAL A 21 6.30 -10.76 9.20
CA VAL A 21 6.42 -9.41 8.62
C VAL A 21 7.23 -8.51 9.54
N LYS A 22 8.30 -7.94 8.99
CA LYS A 22 9.16 -6.95 9.66
C LYS A 22 8.83 -5.56 9.13
N ARG A 23 8.65 -4.60 10.04
CA ARG A 23 8.42 -3.18 9.74
C ARG A 23 9.71 -2.40 9.92
N LEU A 24 10.02 -1.59 8.93
CA LEU A 24 11.17 -0.68 8.92
C LEU A 24 10.68 0.76 9.01
N ARG A 25 11.37 1.57 9.81
CA ARG A 25 11.31 3.04 9.76
C ARG A 25 12.59 3.53 9.09
N LEU A 26 12.42 4.33 8.04
CA LEU A 26 13.51 4.86 7.21
C LEU A 26 13.54 6.37 7.34
N ALA A 27 14.65 6.90 7.85
CA ALA A 27 14.92 8.33 7.90
C ALA A 27 15.43 8.82 6.55
N ILE A 28 14.82 9.87 6.01
CA ILE A 28 15.13 10.47 4.71
C ILE A 28 15.50 11.94 4.94
N ALA A 29 16.76 12.30 4.66
CA ALA A 29 17.23 13.67 4.82
C ALA A 29 16.85 14.59 3.65
N ASN A 30 16.59 14.01 2.47
CA ASN A 30 16.22 14.76 1.28
C ASN A 30 14.79 15.30 1.39
N LYS A 31 14.66 16.62 1.54
CA LYS A 31 13.37 17.31 1.69
C LYS A 31 12.54 17.35 0.41
N ASP A 32 13.15 17.15 -0.75
CA ASP A 32 12.44 17.13 -2.04
C ASP A 32 11.84 15.75 -2.34
N PHE A 33 12.20 14.74 -1.54
CA PHE A 33 11.62 13.41 -1.66
C PHE A 33 10.17 13.45 -1.19
N THR A 34 9.24 13.08 -2.08
CA THR A 34 7.81 13.02 -1.79
C THR A 34 7.20 11.78 -2.41
N PHE A 35 6.08 11.32 -1.87
CA PHE A 35 5.28 10.23 -2.43
C PHE A 35 3.79 10.48 -2.18
N LYS A 36 2.94 9.77 -2.91
CA LYS A 36 1.48 9.78 -2.73
C LYS A 36 1.05 8.50 -2.02
N ALA A 37 0.04 8.60 -1.17
CA ALA A 37 -0.44 7.47 -0.38
C ALA A 37 -0.90 6.32 -1.28
N GLY A 38 -0.31 5.13 -1.11
CA GLY A 38 -0.53 3.95 -1.96
C GLY A 38 0.64 3.57 -2.87
N GLN A 39 1.60 4.47 -3.09
CA GLN A 39 2.78 4.19 -3.92
C GLN A 39 3.75 3.19 -3.27
N TRP A 40 4.73 2.74 -4.06
CA TRP A 40 5.83 1.89 -3.61
C TRP A 40 7.18 2.58 -3.77
N VAL A 41 8.22 1.96 -3.22
CA VAL A 41 9.62 2.31 -3.51
C VAL A 41 10.34 1.14 -4.16
N ASP A 42 11.15 1.44 -5.17
CA ASP A 42 12.30 0.62 -5.51
C ASP A 42 13.30 0.78 -4.34
N PHE A 43 13.76 -0.33 -3.78
CA PHE A 43 14.60 -0.42 -2.58
C PHE A 43 15.96 -1.01 -2.96
N PHE A 44 17.00 -0.18 -2.90
CA PHE A 44 18.36 -0.51 -3.30
C PHE A 44 19.21 -0.76 -2.07
N ILE A 45 19.84 -1.93 -2.00
CA ILE A 45 20.69 -2.34 -0.88
C ILE A 45 22.13 -2.44 -1.41
N PRO A 46 23.12 -1.77 -0.79
CA PRO A 46 24.52 -1.92 -1.16
C PRO A 46 24.95 -3.39 -1.16
N GLY A 47 25.58 -3.85 -2.23
CA GLY A 47 26.04 -5.24 -2.37
C GLY A 47 24.98 -6.27 -2.79
N VAL A 48 23.69 -5.91 -2.83
CA VAL A 48 22.62 -6.79 -3.35
C VAL A 48 22.26 -6.37 -4.77
N SER A 49 22.45 -7.27 -5.74
CA SER A 49 22.23 -6.99 -7.17
C SER A 49 20.76 -6.85 -7.57
N VAL A 50 19.85 -7.39 -6.75
CA VAL A 50 18.41 -7.37 -7.01
C VAL A 50 17.78 -6.16 -6.33
N VAL A 51 16.97 -5.40 -7.08
CA VAL A 51 16.22 -4.26 -6.54
C VAL A 51 14.89 -4.75 -5.95
N GLY A 52 14.63 -4.40 -4.69
CA GLY A 52 13.36 -4.69 -4.04
C GLY A 52 12.25 -3.74 -4.50
N GLY A 53 11.00 -4.20 -4.51
CA GLY A 53 9.82 -3.35 -4.72
C GLY A 53 8.87 -3.50 -3.56
N PHE A 54 8.71 -2.46 -2.74
CA PHE A 54 7.90 -2.52 -1.52
C PHE A 54 6.91 -1.37 -1.45
N SER A 55 5.61 -1.69 -1.29
CA SER A 55 4.58 -0.70 -1.03
C SER A 55 4.84 0.02 0.29
N ILE A 56 4.70 1.34 0.26
CA ILE A 56 4.85 2.20 1.42
C ILE A 56 3.63 1.97 2.33
N CYS A 57 3.85 1.89 3.64
CA CYS A 57 2.78 1.70 4.63
C CYS A 57 2.56 2.91 5.54
N SER A 58 3.34 3.98 5.41
CA SER A 58 3.12 5.26 6.10
C SER A 58 2.36 6.27 5.21
N SER A 59 1.77 7.31 5.81
CA SER A 59 1.20 8.43 5.05
C SER A 59 2.28 9.41 4.57
N PRO A 60 2.03 10.18 3.49
CA PRO A 60 2.89 11.29 3.08
C PRO A 60 3.11 12.31 4.20
N GLY A 61 2.10 12.55 5.03
CA GLY A 61 2.19 13.46 6.18
C GLY A 61 3.25 13.05 7.21
N LEU A 62 3.51 11.75 7.39
CA LEU A 62 4.60 11.30 8.28
C LEU A 62 5.97 11.71 7.74
N LEU A 63 6.17 11.61 6.43
CA LEU A 63 7.40 12.03 5.77
C LEU A 63 7.58 13.55 5.87
N GLU A 64 6.53 14.32 5.64
CA GLU A 64 6.56 15.79 5.74
C GLU A 64 6.92 16.26 7.16
N ARG A 65 6.34 15.63 8.19
CA ARG A 65 6.51 16.05 9.60
C ARG A 65 7.80 15.55 10.23
N GLU A 66 8.20 14.32 9.94
CA GLU A 66 9.30 13.63 10.65
C GLU A 66 10.46 13.22 9.73
N GLY A 67 10.33 13.36 8.42
CA GLY A 67 11.31 12.81 7.49
C GLY A 67 11.32 11.27 7.47
N ILE A 68 10.22 10.62 7.84
CA ILE A 68 10.13 9.16 8.00
C ILE A 68 9.23 8.54 6.91
N LEU A 69 9.74 7.47 6.31
CA LEU A 69 8.98 6.54 5.47
C LEU A 69 8.99 5.15 6.11
N GLU A 70 7.87 4.43 6.05
CA GLU A 70 7.78 3.08 6.60
C GLU A 70 7.44 2.03 5.55
N LEU A 71 8.04 0.86 5.72
CA LEU A 71 7.80 -0.35 4.93
C LEU A 71 7.42 -1.50 5.88
N ALA A 72 6.55 -2.40 5.44
CA ALA A 72 6.28 -3.67 6.13
C ALA A 72 6.49 -4.84 5.17
N VAL A 73 7.56 -5.60 5.39
CA VAL A 73 8.06 -6.58 4.42
C VAL A 73 7.89 -7.98 4.97
N LYS A 74 7.21 -8.83 4.20
CA LYS A 74 7.07 -10.26 4.53
C LYS A 74 8.37 -11.01 4.25
N HIS A 75 8.72 -11.92 5.14
CA HIS A 75 9.85 -12.82 4.95
C HIS A 75 9.63 -13.70 3.71
N THR A 76 10.62 -13.70 2.81
CA THR A 76 10.72 -14.61 1.67
C THR A 76 12.19 -14.84 1.35
N VAL A 77 12.49 -15.81 0.47
CA VAL A 77 13.85 -16.04 -0.04
C VAL A 77 14.27 -15.04 -1.13
N HIS A 78 13.40 -14.12 -1.54
CA HIS A 78 13.74 -13.07 -2.51
C HIS A 78 14.78 -12.12 -1.89
N PRO A 79 15.92 -11.83 -2.55
CA PRO A 79 17.11 -11.31 -1.86
C PRO A 79 16.87 -10.03 -1.03
N PRO A 80 16.20 -8.97 -1.53
CA PRO A 80 15.89 -7.78 -0.73
C PRO A 80 15.03 -8.07 0.50
N ALA A 81 14.03 -8.95 0.38
CA ALA A 81 13.16 -9.30 1.50
C ALA A 81 13.91 -10.19 2.50
N HIS A 82 14.74 -11.11 2.01
CA HIS A 82 15.59 -11.93 2.86
C HIS A 82 16.57 -11.06 3.66
N TRP A 83 17.31 -10.17 2.98
CA TRP A 83 18.25 -9.23 3.60
C TRP A 83 17.59 -8.38 4.70
N ILE A 84 16.39 -7.85 4.44
CA ILE A 84 15.61 -7.12 5.47
C ILE A 84 15.38 -7.96 6.72
N HIS A 85 15.17 -9.25 6.56
CA HIS A 85 14.88 -10.16 7.66
C HIS A 85 16.12 -10.68 8.38
N THR A 86 17.23 -10.89 7.69
CA THR A 86 18.41 -11.58 8.22
C THR A 86 19.60 -10.67 8.50
N GLU A 87 19.78 -9.59 7.74
CA GLU A 87 21.01 -8.78 7.73
C GLU A 87 20.78 -7.31 8.07
N CYS A 88 19.58 -6.78 7.80
CA CYS A 88 19.23 -5.40 8.07
C CYS A 88 19.25 -5.10 9.57
N THR A 89 20.00 -4.07 9.93
CA THR A 89 20.19 -3.57 11.29
C THR A 89 19.83 -2.09 11.37
N LEU A 90 19.73 -1.56 12.59
CA LEU A 90 19.68 -0.12 12.78
C LEU A 90 20.91 0.51 12.12
N ASP A 91 20.73 1.73 11.62
CA ASP A 91 21.72 2.51 10.90
C ASP A 91 22.15 1.95 9.53
N SER A 92 21.58 0.83 9.07
CA SER A 92 21.80 0.35 7.71
C SER A 92 21.39 1.41 6.67
N GLU A 93 22.24 1.62 5.68
CA GLU A 93 22.02 2.59 4.61
C GLU A 93 21.46 1.92 3.35
N VAL A 94 20.44 2.55 2.78
CA VAL A 94 19.75 2.07 1.57
C VAL A 94 19.41 3.27 0.69
N ALA A 95 19.17 3.03 -0.59
CA ALA A 95 18.61 4.05 -1.47
C ALA A 95 17.18 3.71 -1.88
N LEU A 96 16.37 4.74 -2.11
CA LEU A 96 14.95 4.63 -2.42
C LEU A 96 14.61 5.42 -3.68
N ARG A 97 13.70 4.87 -4.49
CA ARG A 97 13.07 5.59 -5.61
C ARG A 97 11.59 5.31 -5.65
N VAL A 98 10.76 6.36 -5.63
CA VAL A 98 9.30 6.20 -5.66
C VAL A 98 8.83 5.71 -7.03
N GLY A 99 7.90 4.76 -7.00
CA GLY A 99 7.20 4.25 -8.18
C GLY A 99 5.74 3.93 -7.91
N GLY A 100 5.02 3.64 -8.99
CA GLY A 100 3.60 3.26 -8.96
C GLY A 100 2.67 4.43 -9.29
N ASP A 101 1.52 4.08 -9.85
CA ASP A 101 0.39 4.97 -10.18
C ASP A 101 -0.88 4.61 -9.39
N PHE A 102 -0.80 3.61 -8.51
CA PHE A 102 -1.82 3.31 -7.53
C PHE A 102 -1.67 4.25 -6.34
N PHE A 103 -2.52 5.28 -6.26
CA PHE A 103 -2.53 6.20 -5.12
C PHE A 103 -3.89 6.87 -4.93
N PHE A 104 -4.11 7.38 -3.72
CA PHE A 104 -5.21 8.29 -3.40
C PHE A 104 -4.63 9.67 -3.08
N ASP A 105 -5.01 10.68 -3.86
CA ASP A 105 -4.48 12.04 -3.79
C ASP A 105 -5.57 13.06 -4.17
N PRO A 106 -6.59 13.24 -3.31
CA PRO A 106 -7.68 14.16 -3.58
C PRO A 106 -7.14 15.60 -3.61
N GLN A 107 -7.48 16.34 -4.65
CA GLN A 107 -7.07 17.73 -4.81
C GLN A 107 -8.08 18.70 -4.17
N PRO A 108 -7.65 19.90 -3.77
CA PRO A 108 -8.57 20.96 -3.38
C PRO A 108 -9.55 21.28 -4.52
N GLY A 109 -10.84 21.12 -4.26
CA GLY A 109 -11.93 21.31 -5.22
C GLY A 109 -12.59 20.00 -5.66
N ASP A 110 -11.95 18.86 -5.41
CA ASP A 110 -12.52 17.55 -5.77
C ASP A 110 -13.79 17.26 -4.99
N SER A 111 -14.74 16.60 -5.66
CA SER A 111 -15.95 16.13 -4.98
C SER A 111 -15.61 15.03 -3.96
N PRO A 112 -16.33 14.97 -2.82
CA PRO A 112 -16.13 13.93 -1.83
C PRO A 112 -16.35 12.54 -2.44
N VAL A 113 -15.40 11.62 -2.27
CA VAL A 113 -15.53 10.23 -2.71
C VAL A 113 -15.54 9.27 -1.53
N ASN A 114 -16.43 8.27 -1.57
CA ASN A 114 -16.44 7.17 -0.62
C ASN A 114 -15.53 6.04 -1.15
N LEU A 115 -14.61 5.57 -0.33
CA LEU A 115 -13.64 4.55 -0.68
C LEU A 115 -13.99 3.20 -0.06
N VAL A 116 -13.92 2.16 -0.89
CA VAL A 116 -13.91 0.76 -0.44
C VAL A 116 -12.53 0.19 -0.71
N LEU A 117 -11.83 -0.17 0.36
CA LEU A 117 -10.48 -0.71 0.32
C LEU A 117 -10.53 -2.20 0.66
N ILE A 118 -9.95 -3.06 -0.17
CA ILE A 118 -9.96 -4.51 0.04
C ILE A 118 -8.52 -5.02 0.05
N ALA A 119 -8.08 -5.52 1.21
CA ALA A 119 -6.71 -6.00 1.42
C ALA A 119 -6.65 -7.47 1.82
N GLY A 120 -5.54 -8.12 1.45
CA GLY A 120 -5.18 -9.46 1.89
C GLY A 120 -3.70 -9.53 2.28
N GLY A 121 -3.38 -10.02 3.48
CA GLY A 121 -1.99 -10.14 3.95
C GLY A 121 -1.21 -8.82 3.85
N VAL A 122 0.00 -8.84 3.28
CA VAL A 122 0.83 -7.63 3.05
C VAL A 122 0.28 -6.69 1.98
N GLY A 123 -0.73 -7.10 1.20
CA GLY A 123 -1.46 -6.20 0.31
C GLY A 123 -2.20 -5.07 1.04
N ILE A 124 -2.24 -5.10 2.38
CA ILE A 124 -2.71 -4.01 3.21
C ILE A 124 -1.81 -2.77 3.16
N ASN A 125 -0.51 -2.90 2.90
CA ASN A 125 0.45 -1.81 3.00
C ASN A 125 0.03 -0.53 2.24
N PRO A 126 -0.25 -0.57 0.92
CA PRO A 126 -0.64 0.63 0.20
C PRO A 126 -1.99 1.17 0.69
N LEU A 127 -2.91 0.30 1.12
CA LEU A 127 -4.23 0.72 1.61
C LEU A 127 -4.15 1.34 3.01
N PHE A 128 -3.21 0.88 3.84
CA PHE A 128 -2.93 1.46 5.14
C PHE A 128 -2.29 2.85 5.00
N SER A 129 -1.38 3.02 4.03
CA SER A 129 -0.87 4.35 3.64
C SER A 129 -2.01 5.29 3.25
N ILE A 130 -2.94 4.84 2.41
CA ILE A 130 -4.15 5.60 2.04
C ILE A 130 -5.02 5.91 3.27
N LEU A 131 -5.24 4.94 4.15
CA LEU A 131 -6.07 5.11 5.34
C LEU A 131 -5.49 6.15 6.31
N LEU A 132 -4.16 6.13 6.52
CA LEU A 132 -3.46 7.13 7.32
C LEU A 132 -3.53 8.52 6.65
N HIS A 133 -3.42 8.60 5.33
CA HIS A 133 -3.54 9.86 4.61
C HIS A 133 -4.94 10.46 4.71
N ILE A 134 -6.00 9.65 4.64
CA ILE A 134 -7.39 10.07 4.88
C ILE A 134 -7.55 10.63 6.30
N ALA A 135 -6.94 9.97 7.28
CA ALA A 135 -6.94 10.46 8.66
C ALA A 135 -6.20 11.81 8.81
N ASP A 136 -5.04 11.97 8.17
CA ASP A 136 -4.31 13.25 8.13
C ASP A 136 -5.20 14.35 7.54
N LEU A 137 -5.87 14.09 6.41
CA LEU A 137 -6.76 15.05 5.74
C LEU A 137 -7.95 15.45 6.62
N HIS A 138 -8.58 14.50 7.32
CA HIS A 138 -9.64 14.81 8.28
C HIS A 138 -9.15 15.68 9.44
N GLY A 139 -7.97 15.39 10.00
CA GLY A 139 -7.38 16.18 11.08
C GLY A 139 -7.07 17.63 10.67
N TYR A 140 -6.56 17.83 9.44
CA TYR A 140 -6.32 19.17 8.91
C TYR A 140 -7.61 20.00 8.72
N GLN A 141 -8.71 19.36 8.34
CA GLN A 141 -10.00 20.04 8.10
C GLN A 141 -10.64 20.57 9.39
N GLU A 142 -10.54 19.83 10.49
CA GLU A 142 -11.09 20.24 11.79
C GLU A 142 -10.34 21.45 12.37
N GLY A 143 -9.06 21.63 12.04
CA GLY A 143 -8.23 22.74 12.55
C GLY A 143 -8.30 24.08 11.78
N LYS A 144 -8.73 24.09 10.50
CA LYS A 144 -8.67 25.30 9.64
C LYS A 144 -10.03 25.89 9.23
N GLY A 145 -11.15 25.34 9.72
CA GLY A 145 -12.50 25.85 9.40
C GLY A 145 -12.89 25.76 7.92
N ASN A 146 -12.06 25.16 7.07
CA ASN A 146 -12.26 25.05 5.64
C ASN A 146 -13.02 23.74 5.35
N ARG A 147 -14.30 23.86 4.98
CA ARG A 147 -15.26 22.75 4.85
C ARG A 147 -15.09 21.94 3.55
N HIS A 148 -13.87 21.52 3.22
CA HIS A 148 -13.74 20.46 2.23
C HIS A 148 -14.32 19.18 2.84
N LYS A 149 -15.41 18.65 2.29
CA LYS A 149 -16.05 17.46 2.83
C LYS A 149 -15.28 16.26 2.28
N LEU A 150 -14.50 15.57 3.11
CA LEU A 150 -13.93 14.29 2.70
C LEU A 150 -15.02 13.21 2.83
N GLY A 151 -15.04 12.24 1.91
CA GLY A 151 -15.97 11.11 1.98
C GLY A 151 -15.57 10.11 3.07
N THR A 152 -16.19 8.93 3.06
CA THR A 152 -15.91 7.85 4.02
C THR A 152 -14.95 6.81 3.45
N ALA A 153 -14.28 6.06 4.32
CA ALA A 153 -13.43 4.93 3.95
C ALA A 153 -13.87 3.66 4.69
N LYS A 154 -14.12 2.59 3.93
CA LYS A 154 -14.42 1.26 4.47
C LYS A 154 -13.36 0.27 4.03
N LEU A 155 -12.62 -0.27 4.99
CA LEU A 155 -11.62 -1.30 4.78
C LEU A 155 -12.23 -2.69 5.02
N TYR A 156 -12.02 -3.61 4.08
CA TYR A 156 -12.17 -5.04 4.27
C TYR A 156 -10.78 -5.67 4.26
N TYR A 157 -10.37 -6.25 5.38
CA TYR A 157 -9.00 -6.77 5.52
C TYR A 157 -8.99 -8.24 5.93
N SER A 158 -8.45 -9.07 5.04
CA SER A 158 -8.32 -10.51 5.24
C SER A 158 -6.88 -10.90 5.59
N ALA A 159 -6.73 -11.80 6.56
CA ALA A 159 -5.48 -12.48 6.86
C ALA A 159 -5.69 -13.95 7.18
N LYS A 160 -4.59 -14.70 7.31
CA LYS A 160 -4.64 -16.12 7.70
C LYS A 160 -5.26 -16.27 9.09
N ASN A 161 -4.83 -15.46 10.05
CA ASN A 161 -5.24 -15.49 11.44
C ASN A 161 -5.08 -14.09 12.04
N THR A 162 -5.44 -13.91 13.30
CA THR A 162 -5.37 -12.61 13.99
C THR A 162 -3.95 -12.12 14.27
N SER A 163 -2.95 -13.02 14.34
CA SER A 163 -1.54 -12.61 14.46
C SER A 163 -1.01 -12.00 13.16
N GLU A 164 -1.53 -12.43 12.01
CA GLU A 164 -1.22 -11.90 10.67
C GLU A 164 -2.10 -10.72 10.23
N LEU A 165 -3.00 -10.23 11.10
CA LEU A 165 -3.63 -8.91 10.91
C LEU A 165 -2.62 -7.82 11.29
N LEU A 166 -1.92 -7.31 10.28
CA LEU A 166 -0.95 -6.23 10.40
C LEU A 166 -1.65 -4.92 10.77
N PHE A 167 -0.98 -4.05 11.54
CA PHE A 167 -1.46 -2.72 11.92
C PHE A 167 -2.80 -2.70 12.67
N LYS A 168 -3.28 -3.85 13.17
CA LYS A 168 -4.62 -3.97 13.78
C LYS A 168 -4.89 -2.93 14.87
N LYS A 169 -3.89 -2.64 15.71
CA LYS A 169 -4.01 -1.62 16.77
C LYS A 169 -4.19 -0.22 16.18
N ASN A 170 -3.41 0.14 15.16
CA ASN A 170 -3.53 1.42 14.47
C ASN A 170 -4.89 1.56 13.78
N ILE A 171 -5.34 0.52 13.06
CA ILE A 171 -6.62 0.53 12.35
C ILE A 171 -7.78 0.71 13.35
N LEU A 172 -7.78 -0.02 14.47
CA LEU A 172 -8.77 0.16 15.53
C LEU A 172 -8.73 1.58 16.13
N GLY A 173 -7.53 2.13 16.31
CA GLY A 173 -7.33 3.51 16.76
C GLY A 173 -7.95 4.53 15.81
N LEU A 174 -7.75 4.36 14.49
CA LEU A 174 -8.36 5.22 13.47
C LEU A 174 -9.88 5.13 13.46
N MET A 175 -10.45 3.92 13.59
CA MET A 175 -11.91 3.74 13.68
C MET A 175 -12.50 4.46 14.88
N LYS A 176 -11.79 4.43 16.03
CA LYS A 176 -12.21 5.14 17.24
C LYS A 176 -12.08 6.66 17.11
N ALA A 177 -11.01 7.14 16.47
CA ALA A 177 -10.76 8.57 16.28
C ALA A 177 -11.71 9.21 15.26
N PHE A 178 -12.14 8.45 14.24
CA PHE A 178 -12.96 8.94 13.14
C PHE A 178 -14.24 8.12 12.95
N PRO A 179 -15.15 8.07 13.95
CA PRO A 179 -16.34 7.23 13.92
C PRO A 179 -17.24 7.58 12.74
N GLY A 180 -17.69 6.56 12.00
CA GLY A 180 -18.53 6.70 10.80
C GLY A 180 -17.80 7.21 9.54
N LYS A 181 -16.62 7.85 9.70
CA LYS A 181 -15.77 8.28 8.60
C LYS A 181 -14.81 7.17 8.16
N ILE A 182 -14.18 6.48 9.12
CA ILE A 182 -13.28 5.35 8.88
C ILE A 182 -13.85 4.10 9.55
N THR A 183 -14.06 3.04 8.77
CA THR A 183 -14.56 1.75 9.28
C THR A 183 -13.73 0.60 8.72
N CYS A 184 -13.62 -0.49 9.49
CA CYS A 184 -12.93 -1.71 9.04
C CYS A 184 -13.72 -2.96 9.44
N CYS A 185 -13.74 -3.94 8.52
CA CYS A 185 -14.18 -5.30 8.75
C CYS A 185 -12.98 -6.22 8.55
N PHE A 186 -12.53 -6.88 9.62
CA PHE A 186 -11.50 -7.90 9.55
C PHE A 186 -12.11 -9.25 9.13
N HIS A 187 -11.32 -10.05 8.45
CA HIS A 187 -11.66 -11.42 8.09
C HIS A 187 -10.44 -12.31 8.31
N VAL A 188 -10.66 -13.49 8.90
CA VAL A 188 -9.61 -14.47 9.14
C VAL A 188 -10.01 -15.80 8.52
N THR A 189 -9.12 -16.41 7.75
CA THR A 189 -9.43 -17.60 6.94
C THR A 189 -9.06 -18.91 7.62
N GLN A 190 -8.10 -18.90 8.56
CA GLN A 190 -7.55 -20.08 9.23
C GLN A 190 -7.25 -19.81 10.72
N GLN A 191 -8.22 -19.24 11.43
CA GLN A 191 -8.10 -18.98 12.86
C GLN A 191 -8.29 -20.27 13.67
N ARG A 192 -7.26 -20.66 14.44
CA ARG A 192 -7.31 -21.84 15.33
C ARG A 192 -7.32 -21.48 16.81
N SER A 193 -6.76 -20.33 17.18
CA SER A 193 -6.74 -19.82 18.56
C SER A 193 -7.94 -18.92 18.86
N GLN A 194 -8.20 -18.66 20.13
CA GLN A 194 -9.26 -17.75 20.55
C GLN A 194 -8.98 -16.31 20.06
N ILE A 195 -10.01 -15.65 19.53
CA ILE A 195 -9.94 -14.25 19.10
C ILE A 195 -10.10 -13.36 20.35
N CYS A 196 -9.20 -12.39 20.53
CA CYS A 196 -9.29 -11.43 21.65
C CYS A 196 -10.56 -10.57 21.57
N LYS A 197 -11.10 -10.19 22.73
CA LYS A 197 -12.40 -9.48 22.85
C LYS A 197 -12.47 -8.20 22.02
N GLU A 198 -11.35 -7.49 21.86
CA GLU A 198 -11.27 -6.24 21.09
C GLU A 198 -11.52 -6.43 19.58
N LEU A 199 -11.13 -7.58 19.02
CA LEU A 199 -11.28 -7.85 17.58
C LEU A 199 -12.61 -8.55 17.25
N GLN A 200 -13.26 -9.19 18.22
CA GLN A 200 -14.48 -9.95 18.01
C GLN A 200 -15.60 -9.16 17.30
N PRO A 201 -15.89 -7.89 17.65
CA PRO A 201 -16.95 -7.12 16.99
C PRO A 201 -16.66 -6.78 15.53
N HIS A 202 -15.40 -6.85 15.14
CA HIS A 202 -14.92 -6.40 13.83
C HIS A 202 -14.56 -7.55 12.90
N ILE A 203 -14.55 -8.80 13.39
CA ILE A 203 -14.26 -9.99 12.60
C ILE A 203 -15.56 -10.59 12.07
N THR A 204 -15.69 -10.64 10.73
CA THR A 204 -16.83 -11.27 10.06
C THR A 204 -16.47 -12.71 9.73
N GLY A 205 -17.18 -13.68 10.30
CA GLY A 205 -17.06 -15.10 9.93
C GLY A 205 -17.60 -15.35 8.52
N LYS A 206 -16.85 -16.11 7.69
CA LYS A 206 -17.21 -16.61 6.34
C LYS A 206 -18.24 -15.77 5.56
N VAL A 207 -17.87 -14.55 5.16
CA VAL A 207 -18.66 -13.78 4.17
C VAL A 207 -17.98 -13.87 2.82
N LEU A 208 -18.67 -14.45 1.83
CA LEU A 208 -18.27 -14.47 0.43
C LEU A 208 -18.42 -13.04 -0.12
N ILE A 209 -17.33 -12.28 -0.18
CA ILE A 209 -17.34 -10.96 -0.83
C ILE A 209 -17.29 -11.22 -2.35
N ARG A 210 -18.43 -11.10 -3.04
CA ARG A 210 -18.46 -10.99 -4.51
C ARG A 210 -17.89 -9.64 -4.91
N VAL A 211 -16.63 -9.62 -5.35
CA VAL A 211 -16.02 -8.43 -5.97
C VAL A 211 -16.35 -8.46 -7.45
N SER A 212 -17.26 -7.58 -7.91
CA SER A 212 -17.39 -7.27 -9.33
C SER A 212 -16.38 -6.18 -9.68
N CYS A 213 -15.26 -6.57 -10.27
CA CYS A 213 -14.29 -5.63 -10.83
C CYS A 213 -14.88 -5.00 -12.11
N TYR A 214 -15.22 -3.71 -12.07
CA TYR A 214 -15.43 -2.92 -13.28
C TYR A 214 -14.12 -2.21 -13.62
N ILE A 215 -13.36 -2.78 -14.55
CA ILE A 215 -12.25 -2.07 -15.21
C ILE A 215 -12.86 -1.36 -16.42
N GLN A 216 -13.22 -0.10 -16.28
CA GLN A 216 -13.50 0.75 -17.45
C GLN A 216 -12.16 1.14 -18.09
N HIS A 217 -11.73 0.37 -19.09
CA HIS A 217 -10.74 0.85 -20.04
C HIS A 217 -11.45 1.71 -21.10
N HIS A 218 -11.49 3.02 -20.90
CA HIS A 218 -11.65 3.94 -22.02
C HIS A 218 -10.27 4.16 -22.65
N ARG A 219 -9.96 3.39 -23.70
CA ARG A 219 -9.01 3.82 -24.73
C ARG A 219 -9.80 4.07 -26.00
N HIS A 220 -9.99 5.34 -26.31
CA HIS A 220 -10.34 5.80 -27.64
C HIS A 220 -9.02 5.87 -28.41
N PHE A 221 -8.85 5.01 -29.42
CA PHE A 221 -7.83 5.18 -30.44
C PHE A 221 -8.54 5.82 -31.64
N PRO A 222 -8.08 6.97 -32.17
CA PRO A 222 -8.50 7.41 -33.49
C PRO A 222 -7.87 6.47 -34.52
N GLU A 223 -8.74 5.91 -35.37
CA GLU A 223 -8.37 5.36 -36.66
C GLU A 223 -7.91 6.52 -37.56
N ASP A 224 -6.77 6.36 -38.23
CA ASP A 224 -6.55 6.98 -39.53
C ASP A 224 -5.64 6.09 -40.40
N GLU A 225 -6.05 6.01 -41.65
CA GLU A 225 -5.62 5.19 -42.78
C GLU A 225 -4.16 5.46 -43.21
N GLY A 226 -3.42 4.65 -43.97
CA GLY A 226 -3.67 3.52 -44.86
C GLY A 226 -2.40 3.26 -45.70
N PHE A 227 -2.47 2.23 -46.57
CA PHE A 227 -1.46 1.68 -47.50
C PHE A 227 -0.42 0.69 -46.91
N GLY A 228 -0.25 -0.53 -47.42
CA GLY A 228 -0.75 -1.16 -48.66
C GLY A 228 -0.64 -2.69 -48.61
N LYS A 229 -1.38 -3.32 -49.52
CA LYS A 229 -1.61 -4.76 -49.66
C LYS A 229 -0.35 -5.54 -50.05
N ASP A 230 -0.21 -6.79 -49.62
CA ASP A 230 -0.46 -7.96 -50.49
C ASP A 230 -0.07 -9.32 -49.86
N HIS A 231 -0.84 -10.32 -50.27
CA HIS A 231 -0.58 -11.78 -50.27
C HIS A 231 -0.66 -12.61 -48.97
N LEU A 232 -1.88 -13.12 -48.75
CA LEU A 232 -2.22 -14.56 -48.78
C LEU A 232 -1.05 -15.57 -48.69
N LEU A 233 -1.06 -16.43 -47.65
CA LEU A 233 -1.08 -17.90 -47.73
C LEU A 233 -0.75 -18.53 -46.35
N LYS A 234 -1.71 -19.27 -45.79
CA LYS A 234 -1.42 -20.35 -44.81
C LYS A 234 -0.76 -21.52 -45.58
N PRO A 235 0.09 -22.34 -44.94
CA PRO A 235 -0.45 -23.64 -44.49
C PRO A 235 0.20 -24.26 -43.23
N LYS A 236 -0.64 -25.09 -42.61
CA LYS A 236 -0.49 -26.38 -41.89
C LYS A 236 0.88 -26.84 -41.36
N ALA A 237 0.77 -27.40 -40.15
CA ALA A 237 1.66 -28.29 -39.42
C ALA A 237 2.22 -29.47 -40.23
N HIS A 238 3.43 -29.92 -39.86
CA HIS A 238 3.76 -31.33 -39.67
C HIS A 238 4.89 -31.48 -38.64
N LEU A 239 4.78 -32.55 -37.85
CA LEU A 239 5.74 -33.08 -36.88
C LEU A 239 7.11 -33.36 -37.51
N HIS A 240 8.16 -33.19 -36.72
CA HIS A 240 9.09 -34.26 -36.34
C HIS A 240 9.60 -34.01 -34.91
#